data_AF-A0A560RPC1-F1
#
_entry.id   AF-A0A560RPC1-F1
#
_cell.length_a   1.000
_cell.length_b   1.000
_cell.length_c   1.000
_cell.angle_alpha   90.00
_cell.angle_beta   90.00
_cell.angle_gamma   90.00
#
_symmetry.space_group_name_H-M   'P 1'
#
loop_
_entity.id
_entity.type
_entity.pdbx_description
1 polymer ?
#
loop_
_entity_poly.entity_id
_entity_poly.type
_entity_poly.pdbx_seq_one_letter_code
_entity_poly.pdbx_strand_id
1 'polypeptide(L)'
;MESATQILIRTQLTEIQEKAAAQWVDHEQHAVIAIVRALEIAAGVGQCEYSLMNEDRLYAGYGATTALKPFLAKIKDLPGPIPWMPSSPETSKFAFTYLITCGKLSYVYRLASLERFGLSKTHSTPDGSTIEVEADTIELAQTTAIKLAAIRPTPNIHDGEITKRQNKILSKKCINMLNRP
;
A
#
# COMPACT_ATOMS: atom_id res chain seq x y z
N MET A 1 5.56 -0.87 30.07
CA MET A 1 6.96 -1.14 29.67
C MET A 1 6.93 -1.66 28.24
N GLU A 2 7.79 -1.17 27.36
CA GLU A 2 7.85 -1.59 25.94
C GLU A 2 8.52 -2.97 25.85
N SER A 3 8.01 -3.90 25.03
CA SER A 3 8.59 -5.25 24.93
C SER A 3 9.90 -5.24 24.12
N ALA A 4 10.79 -6.21 24.37
CA ALA A 4 12.07 -6.31 23.66
C ALA A 4 11.88 -6.38 22.13
N THR A 5 10.82 -7.05 21.68
CA THR A 5 10.42 -7.15 20.27
C THR A 5 10.04 -5.78 19.69
N GLN A 6 9.27 -4.97 20.41
CA GLN A 6 8.92 -3.61 19.97
C GLN A 6 10.16 -2.74 19.80
N ILE A 7 11.12 -2.85 20.72
CA ILE A 7 12.38 -2.11 20.64
C ILE A 7 13.15 -2.52 19.39
N LEU A 8 13.29 -3.82 19.12
CA LEU A 8 13.99 -4.33 17.93
C LEU A 8 13.34 -3.83 16.63
N ILE A 9 12.01 -3.94 16.51
CA ILE A 9 11.27 -3.50 15.33
C ILE A 9 11.41 -1.99 15.14
N ARG A 10 11.35 -1.21 16.23
CA ARG A 10 11.54 0.24 16.16
C ARG A 10 12.94 0.60 15.67
N THR A 11 13.98 -0.12 16.11
CA THR A 11 15.35 0.08 15.63
C THR A 11 15.42 -0.20 14.13
N GLN A 12 14.89 -1.33 13.66
CA GLN A 12 14.88 -1.66 12.22
C GLN A 12 14.10 -0.62 11.39
N LEU A 13 12.95 -0.16 11.89
CA LEU A 13 12.17 0.88 11.22
C LEU A 13 12.96 2.19 11.12
N THR A 14 13.68 2.56 12.18
CA THR A 14 14.51 3.77 12.23
C THR A 14 15.66 3.65 11.22
N GLU A 15 16.37 2.53 11.19
CA GLU A 15 17.45 2.29 10.22
C GLU A 15 16.97 2.38 8.76
N ILE A 16 15.79 1.84 8.47
CA ILE A 16 15.19 1.90 7.12
C ILE A 16 14.78 3.33 6.77
N GLN A 17 14.23 4.07 7.73
CA GLN A 17 13.89 5.49 7.55
C GLN A 17 15.14 6.35 7.31
N GLU A 18 16.22 6.11 8.06
CA GLU A 18 17.49 6.83 7.89
C GLU A 18 18.14 6.53 6.55
N LYS A 19 18.20 5.25 6.14
CA LYS A 19 18.70 4.86 4.81
C LYS A 19 17.91 5.51 3.69
N ALA A 20 16.58 5.52 3.80
CA ALA A 20 15.73 6.19 2.83
C ALA A 20 15.96 7.72 2.82
N ALA A 21 16.05 8.35 4.00
CA ALA A 21 16.31 9.78 4.12
C ALA A 21 17.68 10.18 3.54
N ALA A 22 18.69 9.32 3.66
CA ALA A 22 20.02 9.52 3.11
C ALA A 22 20.06 9.39 1.58
N GLN A 23 19.25 8.50 0.99
CA GLN A 23 19.16 8.32 -0.47
C GLN A 23 18.52 9.51 -1.19
N TRP A 24 17.71 10.29 -0.49
CA TRP A 24 16.92 11.40 -1.04
C TRP A 24 17.35 12.76 -0.49
N VAL A 25 18.59 12.89 -0.03
CA VAL A 25 19.17 14.17 0.38
C VAL A 25 19.06 15.18 -0.77
N ASP A 26 18.62 16.39 -0.45
CA ASP A 26 18.34 17.50 -1.38
C ASP A 26 17.17 17.24 -2.35
N HIS A 27 16.51 16.08 -2.25
CA HIS A 27 15.42 15.64 -3.12
C HIS A 27 14.20 15.19 -2.31
N GLU A 28 14.04 15.67 -1.07
CA GLU A 28 13.00 15.22 -0.15
C GLU A 28 11.59 15.46 -0.66
N GLN A 29 11.36 16.59 -1.35
CA GLN A 29 10.06 16.89 -1.97
C GLN A 29 9.70 15.83 -3.04
N HIS A 30 10.67 15.37 -3.82
CA HIS A 30 10.45 14.31 -4.82
C HIS A 30 10.14 12.97 -4.14
N ALA A 31 10.81 12.65 -3.03
CA ALA A 31 10.54 11.46 -2.24
C ALA A 31 9.09 11.44 -1.73
N VAL A 32 8.62 12.58 -1.18
CA VAL A 32 7.23 12.71 -0.69
C VAL A 32 6.23 12.47 -1.81
N ILE A 33 6.43 13.07 -2.98
CA ILE A 33 5.54 12.86 -4.14
C ILE A 33 5.52 11.40 -4.57
N ALA A 34 6.69 10.75 -4.64
CA ALA A 34 6.80 9.35 -5.03
C ALA A 34 6.03 8.45 -4.05
N ILE A 35 6.18 8.68 -2.73
CA ILE A 35 5.50 7.94 -1.67
C ILE A 35 3.99 8.17 -1.72
N VAL A 36 3.55 9.42 -1.88
CA VAL A 36 2.11 9.75 -1.96
C VAL A 36 1.47 9.11 -3.19
N ARG A 37 2.12 9.13 -4.35
CA ARG A 37 1.61 8.46 -5.56
C ARG A 37 1.53 6.94 -5.40
N ALA A 38 2.54 6.33 -4.79
CA ALA A 38 2.49 4.91 -4.46
C ALA A 38 1.29 4.60 -3.53
N LEU A 39 1.00 5.49 -2.58
CA LEU A 39 -0.16 5.37 -1.69
C LEU A 39 -1.49 5.54 -2.45
N GLU A 40 -1.61 6.50 -3.36
CA GLU A 40 -2.80 6.69 -4.21
C GLU A 40 -3.10 5.44 -5.05
N ILE A 41 -2.06 4.82 -5.61
CA ILE A 41 -2.17 3.58 -6.37
C ILE A 41 -2.58 2.42 -5.45
N ALA A 42 -2.01 2.32 -4.25
CA ALA A 42 -2.39 1.31 -3.26
C ALA A 42 -3.85 1.47 -2.81
N ALA A 43 -4.32 2.72 -2.64
CA ALA A 43 -5.71 3.06 -2.34
C ALA A 43 -6.65 2.86 -3.54
N GLY A 44 -6.11 2.63 -4.74
CA GLY A 44 -6.87 2.35 -5.94
C GLY A 44 -7.37 3.58 -6.69
N VAL A 45 -6.85 4.77 -6.38
CA VAL A 45 -7.22 6.05 -6.99
C VAL A 45 -6.49 6.28 -8.33
N GLY A 46 -5.40 5.57 -8.59
CA GLY A 46 -4.60 5.68 -9.81
C GLY A 46 -4.58 4.42 -10.69
N GLN A 47 -4.32 4.60 -11.99
CA GLN A 47 -3.92 3.53 -12.90
C GLN A 47 -2.40 3.37 -12.84
N CYS A 48 -1.92 2.16 -12.58
CA CYS A 48 -0.50 1.83 -12.63
C CYS A 48 -0.32 0.44 -13.23
N GLU A 49 0.75 0.24 -14.01
CA GLU A 49 1.14 -1.09 -14.50
C GLU A 49 1.55 -2.04 -13.37
N TYR A 50 1.92 -1.51 -12.20
CA TYR A 50 2.20 -2.32 -11.01
C TYR A 50 0.90 -2.88 -10.42
N SER A 51 0.62 -4.13 -10.75
CA SER A 51 -0.40 -4.93 -10.06
C SER A 51 0.13 -5.36 -8.69
N LEU A 52 -0.15 -4.57 -7.67
CA LEU A 52 0.11 -4.97 -6.28
C LEU A 52 -0.85 -6.09 -5.87
N MET A 53 -0.33 -7.10 -5.17
CA MET A 53 -1.15 -8.08 -4.48
C MET A 53 -2.01 -7.38 -3.41
N ASN A 54 -3.18 -7.94 -3.09
CA ASN A 54 -4.12 -7.34 -2.12
C ASN A 54 -3.47 -7.11 -0.74
N GLU A 55 -2.58 -8.00 -0.30
CA GLU A 55 -1.86 -7.86 0.96
C GLU A 55 -0.85 -6.69 0.93
N ASP A 56 -0.12 -6.53 -0.17
CA ASP A 56 0.83 -5.42 -0.32
C ASP A 56 0.13 -4.07 -0.34
N ARG A 57 -1.09 -3.99 -0.90
CA ARG A 57 -1.93 -2.78 -0.81
C ARG A 57 -2.31 -2.44 0.62
N LEU A 58 -2.63 -3.45 1.43
CA LEU A 58 -2.96 -3.26 2.84
C LEU A 58 -1.74 -2.73 3.61
N TYR A 59 -0.58 -3.35 3.44
CA TYR A 59 0.64 -2.92 4.11
C TYR A 59 1.11 -1.54 3.64
N ALA A 60 0.99 -1.24 2.35
CA ALA A 60 1.21 0.10 1.82
C ALA A 60 0.41 1.16 2.60
N GLY A 61 -0.87 0.90 2.89
CA GLY A 61 -1.69 1.75 3.73
C GLY A 61 -1.16 1.92 5.16
N TYR A 62 -0.80 0.81 5.83
CA TYR A 62 -0.24 0.85 7.18
C TYR A 62 1.11 1.59 7.27
N GLY A 63 1.88 1.62 6.19
CA GLY A 63 3.20 2.22 6.13
C GLY A 63 3.21 3.72 5.86
N ALA A 64 2.08 4.34 5.51
CA ALA A 64 2.03 5.72 5.05
C ALA A 64 2.67 6.71 6.03
N THR A 65 2.23 6.69 7.29
CA THR A 65 2.72 7.62 8.32
C THR A 65 4.21 7.42 8.60
N THR A 66 4.66 6.17 8.73
CA THR A 66 6.04 5.86 9.04
C THR A 66 6.98 6.11 7.87
N ALA A 67 6.53 5.88 6.62
CA ALA A 67 7.30 6.21 5.43
C ALA A 67 7.46 7.72 5.22
N LEU A 68 6.43 8.52 5.50
CA LEU A 68 6.48 9.97 5.27
C LEU A 68 7.26 10.72 6.37
N LYS A 69 7.26 10.21 7.60
CA LYS A 69 7.86 10.86 8.77
C LYS A 69 9.25 11.49 8.54
N PRO A 70 10.27 10.78 7.99
CA PRO A 70 11.61 11.36 7.84
C PRO A 70 11.68 12.50 6.81
N PHE A 71 10.76 12.54 5.84
CA PHE A 71 10.76 13.56 4.79
C PHE A 71 9.93 14.78 5.16
N LEU A 72 8.79 14.58 5.83
CA LEU A 72 7.89 15.67 6.24
C LEU A 72 8.58 16.72 7.12
N ALA A 73 9.48 16.27 8.01
CA ALA A 73 10.25 17.19 8.86
C ALA A 73 11.21 18.07 8.06
N LYS A 74 11.75 17.55 6.95
CA LYS A 74 12.75 18.24 6.12
C LYS A 74 12.13 19.20 5.10
N ILE A 75 10.90 18.93 4.65
CA ILE A 75 10.24 19.76 3.63
C ILE A 75 9.47 20.96 4.20
N LYS A 76 9.31 21.06 5.52
CA LYS A 76 8.51 22.10 6.18
C LYS A 76 8.96 23.52 5.82
N ASP A 77 10.28 23.72 5.72
CA ASP A 77 10.89 25.04 5.52
C ASP A 77 11.47 25.20 4.10
N LEU A 78 11.21 24.26 3.19
CA LEU A 78 11.71 24.34 1.82
C LEU A 78 10.84 25.27 0.98
N PRO A 79 11.41 26.36 0.43
CA PRO A 79 10.68 27.25 -0.48
C PRO A 79 10.53 26.59 -1.85
N GLY A 80 9.41 26.87 -2.52
CA GLY A 80 9.20 26.51 -3.92
C GLY A 80 8.00 25.60 -4.17
N PRO A 81 7.57 25.48 -5.44
CA PRO A 81 6.46 24.62 -5.81
C PRO A 81 6.85 23.15 -5.70
N ILE A 82 5.87 22.31 -5.35
CA ILE A 82 6.02 20.86 -5.36
C ILE A 82 6.31 20.40 -6.81
N PRO A 83 7.45 19.75 -7.09
CA PRO A 83 7.84 19.39 -8.45
C PRO A 83 6.94 18.29 -9.01
N TRP A 84 5.91 18.68 -9.77
CA TRP A 84 4.96 17.75 -10.37
C TRP A 84 5.52 17.18 -11.69
N MET A 85 6.38 16.17 -11.58
CA MET A 85 6.91 15.43 -12.74
C MET A 85 6.43 13.99 -12.77
N PRO A 86 6.30 13.32 -13.93
CA PRO A 86 6.04 11.88 -13.99
C PRO A 86 7.06 11.09 -13.16
N SER A 87 6.61 10.07 -12.44
CA SER A 87 7.51 9.20 -11.68
C SER A 87 8.26 8.27 -12.63
N SER A 88 9.57 8.09 -12.43
CA SER A 88 10.31 7.04 -13.13
C SER A 88 9.92 5.65 -12.59
N PRO A 89 10.15 4.57 -13.36
CA PRO A 89 9.94 3.20 -12.89
C PRO A 89 10.73 2.87 -11.61
N GLU A 90 11.98 3.34 -11.52
CA GLU A 90 12.88 3.12 -10.39
C GLU A 90 12.36 3.84 -9.14
N THR A 91 11.93 5.09 -9.31
CA THR A 91 11.34 5.91 -8.24
C THR A 91 10.06 5.28 -7.70
N SER A 92 9.21 4.78 -8.60
CA SER A 92 7.97 4.09 -8.24
C SER A 92 8.25 2.79 -7.50
N LYS A 93 9.20 1.99 -8.00
CA LYS A 93 9.63 0.74 -7.35
C LYS A 93 10.18 0.99 -5.95
N PHE A 94 11.03 2.00 -5.78
CA PHE A 94 11.50 2.45 -4.48
C PHE A 94 10.32 2.78 -3.57
N ALA A 95 9.41 3.66 -4.01
CA ALA A 95 8.31 4.14 -3.20
C ALA A 95 7.40 3.00 -2.73
N PHE A 96 7.01 2.08 -3.62
CA PHE A 96 6.23 0.90 -3.26
C PHE A 96 6.95 0.01 -2.25
N THR A 97 8.21 -0.33 -2.53
CA THR A 97 8.99 -1.23 -1.67
C THR A 97 9.18 -0.64 -0.28
N TYR A 98 9.50 0.65 -0.22
CA TYR A 98 9.69 1.39 1.02
C TYR A 98 8.40 1.49 1.84
N LEU A 99 7.28 1.85 1.19
CA LEU A 99 5.97 1.97 1.81
C LEU A 99 5.48 0.62 2.37
N ILE A 100 5.60 -0.46 1.59
CA ILE A 100 5.23 -1.82 2.02
C ILE A 100 6.11 -2.27 3.19
N THR A 101 7.42 -2.04 3.13
CA THR A 101 8.35 -2.42 4.19
C THR A 101 8.05 -1.69 5.49
N CYS A 102 7.85 -0.37 5.43
CA CYS A 102 7.42 0.43 6.57
C CYS A 102 6.08 -0.08 7.11
N GLY A 103 5.16 -0.46 6.23
CA GLY A 103 3.86 -1.02 6.58
C GLY A 103 3.93 -2.35 7.33
N LYS A 104 4.73 -3.30 6.83
CA LYS A 104 4.96 -4.59 7.48
C LYS A 104 5.54 -4.40 8.88
N LEU A 105 6.57 -3.57 9.02
CA LEU A 105 7.18 -3.27 10.32
C LEU A 105 6.21 -2.54 11.26
N SER A 106 5.44 -1.58 10.76
CA SER A 106 4.44 -0.85 11.57
C SER A 106 3.33 -1.78 12.05
N TYR A 107 2.91 -2.72 11.20
CA TYR A 107 1.92 -3.73 11.55
C TYR A 107 2.46 -4.66 12.64
N VAL A 108 3.65 -5.23 12.47
CA VAL A 108 4.26 -6.11 13.49
C VAL A 108 4.55 -5.35 14.79
N TYR A 109 4.99 -4.09 14.72
CA TYR A 109 5.16 -3.24 15.90
C TYR A 109 3.84 -3.08 16.66
N ARG A 110 2.73 -2.87 15.94
CA ARG A 110 1.40 -2.78 16.55
C ARG A 110 1.00 -4.09 17.21
N LEU A 111 1.22 -5.24 16.57
CA LEU A 111 0.96 -6.54 17.17
C LEU A 111 1.80 -6.76 18.43
N ALA A 112 3.10 -6.47 18.37
CA ALA A 112 3.98 -6.56 19.55
C ALA A 112 3.53 -5.62 20.67
N SER A 113 2.90 -4.48 20.34
CA SER A 113 2.34 -3.54 21.33
C SER A 113 1.14 -4.08 22.10
N LEU A 114 0.50 -5.15 21.62
CA LEU A 114 -0.62 -5.80 22.29
C LEU A 114 -0.17 -6.69 23.46
N GLU A 115 1.12 -7.04 23.52
CA GLU A 115 1.70 -7.87 24.57
C GLU A 115 1.56 -7.21 25.95
N ARG A 116 1.68 -5.88 26.01
CA ARG A 116 1.49 -5.11 27.25
C ARG A 116 0.07 -5.20 27.82
N PHE A 117 -0.89 -5.60 26.99
CA PHE A 117 -2.29 -5.78 27.37
C PHE A 117 -2.66 -7.26 27.53
N GLY A 118 -1.69 -8.18 27.38
CA GLY A 118 -1.94 -9.63 27.41
C GLY A 118 -2.68 -10.18 26.19
N LEU A 119 -2.81 -9.38 25.12
CA LEU A 119 -3.55 -9.75 23.90
C LEU A 119 -2.66 -10.41 22.83
N SER A 120 -1.34 -10.41 23.05
CA SER A 120 -0.38 -11.14 22.21
C SER A 120 0.76 -11.71 23.03
N LYS A 121 1.41 -12.75 22.52
CA LYS A 121 2.62 -13.36 23.07
C LYS A 121 3.69 -13.42 21.98
N THR A 122 4.91 -12.98 22.30
CA THR A 122 6.04 -13.13 21.38
C THR A 122 6.85 -14.37 21.74
N HIS A 123 7.05 -15.25 20.78
CA HIS A 123 7.93 -16.41 20.87
C HIS A 123 9.19 -16.14 20.06
N SER A 124 10.36 -16.18 20.71
CA SER A 124 11.65 -16.03 20.01
C SER A 124 12.26 -17.40 19.77
N THR A 125 12.46 -17.75 18.50
CA THR A 125 13.19 -18.95 18.06
C THR A 125 14.51 -18.54 17.42
N PRO A 126 15.46 -19.49 17.22
CA PRO A 126 16.71 -19.20 16.50
C PRO A 126 16.49 -18.68 15.07
N ASP A 127 15.37 -19.06 14.45
CA ASP A 127 15.00 -18.68 13.07
C ASP A 127 14.27 -17.33 12.99
N GLY A 128 13.83 -16.77 14.13
CA GLY A 128 13.16 -15.48 14.21
C GLY A 128 12.17 -15.36 15.36
N SER A 129 11.54 -14.20 15.49
CA SER A 129 10.46 -13.99 16.46
C SER A 129 9.10 -14.12 15.79
N THR A 130 8.21 -14.92 16.39
CA THR A 130 6.81 -15.08 15.99
C THR A 130 5.92 -14.40 17.02
N ILE A 131 4.95 -13.61 16.56
CA ILE A 131 3.95 -12.98 17.45
C ILE A 131 2.63 -13.73 17.28
N GLU A 132 2.19 -14.37 18.36
CA GLU A 132 0.86 -14.95 18.47
C GLU A 132 -0.09 -13.90 19.04
N VAL A 133 -1.23 -13.71 18.40
CA VAL A 133 -2.28 -12.81 18.88
C VAL A 133 -3.49 -13.66 19.25
N GLU A 134 -3.96 -13.51 20.49
CA GLU A 134 -5.19 -14.15 20.95
C GLU A 134 -6.37 -13.34 20.39
N ALA A 135 -6.78 -13.67 19.16
CA ALA A 135 -7.89 -12.99 18.50
C ALA A 135 -9.22 -13.46 19.10
N ASP A 136 -9.87 -12.60 19.87
CA ASP A 136 -11.28 -12.81 20.22
C ASP A 136 -12.17 -12.66 18.97
N THR A 137 -13.39 -13.18 19.01
CA THR A 137 -14.33 -13.22 17.88
C THR A 137 -14.52 -11.87 17.16
N ILE A 138 -14.42 -10.76 17.91
CA ILE A 138 -14.53 -9.39 17.39
C ILE A 138 -13.32 -8.98 16.54
N GLU A 139 -12.10 -9.29 16.98
CA GLU A 139 -10.89 -8.98 16.21
C GLU A 139 -10.81 -9.84 14.94
N LEU A 140 -11.25 -11.09 15.03
CA LEU A 140 -11.36 -11.96 13.88
C LEU A 140 -12.36 -11.39 12.86
N ALA A 141 -13.51 -10.89 13.32
CA ALA A 141 -14.52 -10.26 12.47
C ALA A 141 -13.99 -8.96 11.81
N GLN A 142 -13.28 -8.10 12.55
CA GLN A 142 -12.68 -6.88 11.98
C GLN A 142 -11.60 -7.20 10.95
N THR A 143 -10.71 -8.15 11.26
CA THR A 143 -9.65 -8.56 10.33
C THR A 143 -10.24 -9.17 9.06
N THR A 144 -11.29 -9.96 9.21
CA THR A 144 -12.03 -10.54 8.08
C THR A 144 -12.74 -9.47 7.27
N ALA A 145 -13.40 -8.49 7.91
CA ALA A 145 -14.06 -7.38 7.23
C ALA A 145 -13.06 -6.51 6.44
N ILE A 146 -11.88 -6.24 6.98
CA ILE A 146 -10.80 -5.52 6.29
C ILE A 146 -10.31 -6.32 5.07
N LYS A 147 -10.09 -7.63 5.24
CA LYS A 147 -9.70 -8.53 4.14
C LYS A 147 -10.77 -8.57 3.05
N LEU A 148 -12.04 -8.66 3.42
CA LEU A 148 -13.17 -8.64 2.48
C LEU A 148 -13.31 -7.29 1.79
N ALA A 149 -13.11 -6.17 2.50
CA ALA A 149 -13.13 -4.83 1.90
C ALA A 149 -11.97 -4.60 0.93
N ALA A 150 -10.83 -5.27 1.14
CA ALA A 150 -9.71 -5.25 0.20
C ALA A 150 -9.97 -6.06 -1.08
N ILE A 151 -10.95 -6.96 -1.08
CA ILE A 151 -11.44 -7.63 -2.28
C ILE A 151 -12.32 -6.62 -3.03
N ARG A 152 -11.81 -6.05 -4.11
CA ARG A 152 -12.66 -5.24 -5.00
C ARG A 152 -13.82 -6.13 -5.46
N PRO A 153 -15.08 -5.67 -5.38
CA PRO A 153 -16.13 -6.33 -6.13
C PRO A 153 -15.67 -6.34 -7.59
N THR A 154 -15.67 -7.51 -8.21
CA THR A 154 -15.64 -7.57 -9.68
C THR A 154 -16.72 -6.60 -10.12
N PRO A 155 -16.43 -5.61 -10.98
CA PRO A 155 -17.49 -4.81 -11.54
C PRO A 155 -18.48 -5.83 -12.09
N ASN A 156 -19.72 -5.76 -11.60
CA ASN A 156 -20.81 -6.52 -12.17
C ASN A 156 -20.96 -5.90 -13.56
N ILE A 157 -20.08 -6.31 -14.47
CA ILE A 157 -20.22 -6.04 -15.87
C ILE A 157 -21.54 -6.70 -16.16
N HIS A 158 -22.56 -5.88 -16.34
CA HIS A 158 -23.81 -6.33 -16.87
C HIS A 158 -23.45 -6.85 -18.27
N ASP A 159 -23.07 -8.13 -18.36
CA ASP A 159 -22.65 -8.77 -19.61
C ASP A 159 -23.70 -8.55 -20.70
N GLY A 160 -24.96 -8.39 -20.29
CA GLY A 160 -26.06 -7.95 -21.14
C GLY A 160 -25.82 -6.62 -21.88
N GLU A 161 -25.18 -5.61 -21.30
CA GLU A 161 -24.95 -4.31 -21.97
C GLU A 161 -23.76 -4.34 -22.94
N ILE A 162 -22.66 -5.03 -22.58
CA ILE A 162 -21.53 -5.22 -23.49
C ILE A 162 -21.97 -6.07 -24.69
N THR A 163 -22.72 -7.15 -24.45
CA THR A 163 -23.25 -8.02 -25.51
C THR A 163 -24.26 -7.27 -26.40
N LYS A 164 -25.13 -6.43 -25.82
CA LYS A 164 -26.06 -5.57 -26.59
C LYS A 164 -25.32 -4.55 -27.45
N ARG A 165 -24.26 -3.92 -26.95
CA ARG A 165 -23.44 -2.98 -27.75
C ARG A 165 -22.70 -3.69 -28.87
N GLN A 166 -22.09 -4.85 -28.61
CA GLN A 166 -21.40 -5.64 -29.63
C GLN A 166 -22.36 -6.14 -30.71
N ASN A 167 -23.53 -6.68 -30.33
CA ASN A 167 -24.55 -7.10 -31.29
C ASN A 167 -25.09 -5.92 -32.10
N LYS A 168 -25.30 -4.75 -31.50
CA LYS A 168 -25.71 -3.53 -32.23
C LYS A 168 -24.66 -3.07 -33.25
N ILE A 169 -23.37 -3.20 -32.93
CA ILE A 169 -22.26 -2.88 -33.84
C ILE A 169 -22.21 -3.89 -34.99
N LEU A 170 -22.33 -5.19 -34.68
CA LEU A 170 -22.34 -6.26 -35.69
C LEU A 170 -23.55 -6.13 -36.63
N SER A 171 -24.75 -5.88 -36.11
CA SER A 171 -25.94 -5.66 -36.94
C SER A 171 -25.80 -4.45 -37.86
N LYS A 172 -25.26 -3.32 -37.36
CA LYS A 172 -24.97 -2.16 -38.21
C LYS A 172 -23.94 -2.47 -39.30
N LYS A 173 -22.92 -3.26 -38.99
CA LYS A 173 -21.87 -3.65 -39.94
C LYS A 173 -22.42 -4.58 -41.03
N CYS A 174 -23.28 -5.53 -40.69
CA CYS A 174 -23.95 -6.41 -41.65
C CYS A 174 -24.92 -5.65 -42.57
N ILE A 175 -25.72 -4.73 -42.03
CA ILE A 175 -26.62 -3.88 -42.83
C ILE A 175 -25.83 -3.01 -43.82
N ASN A 176 -24.71 -2.43 -43.38
CA ASN A 176 -23.84 -1.63 -44.24
C ASN A 176 -23.10 -2.45 -45.30
N MET A 177 -22.91 -3.76 -45.09
CA MET A 177 -22.34 -4.65 -46.11
C MET A 177 -23.37 -5.10 -47.15
N LEU A 178 -24.64 -5.26 -46.74
CA LEU A 178 -25.75 -5.60 -47.64
C LEU A 178 -26.22 -4.43 -48.52
N ASN A 179 -25.97 -3.18 -48.09
CA ASN A 179 -26.35 -1.96 -48.82
C ASN A 179 -25.20 -1.34 -49.62
N ARG A 180 -24.10 -2.07 -49.87
CA ARG A 180 -23.08 -1.64 -50.83
C ARG A 180 -23.51 -2.11 -52.23
N PRO A 181 -23.69 -1.20 -53.20
CA PRO A 181 -24.03 -1.54 -54.58
C PRO A 181 -22.90 -2.32 -55.28
#